data_AF-A0A662AN52-F1
#
_entry.id   AF-A0A662AN52-F1
#
_cell.length_a   1.000
_cell.length_b   1.000
_cell.length_c   1.000
_cell.angle_alpha   90.00
_cell.angle_beta   90.00
_cell.angle_gamma   90.00
#
_symmetry.space_group_name_H-M   'P 1'
#
loop_
_entity.id
_entity.type
_entity.pdbx_description
1 polymer ?
#
loop_
_entity_poly.entity_id
_entity_poly.type
_entity_poly.pdbx_seq_one_letter_code
_entity_poly.pdbx_strand_id
1 'polypeptide(L)' 'MIGNKKLSIIIPAYNEEGTIKLILDKIHDVKLIDNIEKELIIVNDCSTDGTDKVVFDYINKHKELIIKHST' A
#
# COMPACT_ATOMS: atom_id res chain seq x y z
N MET A 1 7.12 20.83 -18.69
CA MET A 1 6.30 19.65 -18.38
C MET A 1 6.18 19.59 -16.87
N ILE A 2 4.98 19.72 -16.31
CA ILE A 2 4.80 19.56 -14.87
C ILE A 2 4.76 18.05 -14.65
N GLY A 3 5.82 17.46 -14.11
CA GLY A 3 5.80 16.04 -13.75
C GLY A 3 4.70 15.81 -12.72
N ASN A 4 3.93 14.72 -12.86
CA ASN A 4 2.94 14.35 -11.85
C ASN A 4 3.68 14.20 -10.51
N LYS A 5 3.27 14.98 -9.51
CA LYS A 5 3.80 14.85 -8.16
C LYS A 5 3.31 13.52 -7.60
N LYS A 6 4.18 12.81 -6.90
CA LYS A 6 3.87 11.53 -6.28
C LYS A 6 4.02 11.66 -4.77
N LEU A 7 3.02 11.17 -4.03
CA LEU A 7 3.09 10.98 -2.59
C LEU A 7 3.41 9.51 -2.31
N SER A 8 4.63 9.25 -1.87
CA SER A 8 5.06 7.92 -1.44
C SER A 8 4.76 7.73 0.05
N ILE A 9 3.93 6.72 0.37
CA ILE A 9 3.51 6.37 1.72
C ILE A 9 4.19 5.07 2.11
N ILE A 10 5.09 5.12 3.10
CA ILE A 10 5.82 3.96 3.59
C ILE A 10 5.02 3.34 4.75
N ILE A 11 4.77 2.03 4.65
CA ILE A 11 3.95 1.25 5.60
C ILE A 11 4.80 0.07 6.08
N PRO A 12 5.50 0.20 7.23
CA PRO A 12 6.09 -0.97 7.88
C PRO A 12 4.96 -1.86 8.43
N ALA A 13 5.07 -3.17 8.24
CA ALA A 13 4.09 -4.15 8.69
C ALA A 13 4.78 -5.31 9.40
N TYR A 14 4.37 -5.61 10.63
CA TYR A 14 4.81 -6.78 11.39
C TYR A 14 3.61 -7.44 12.07
N ASN A 15 3.26 -8.65 11.64
CA ASN A 15 2.11 -9.40 12.15
C ASN A 15 0.77 -8.62 12.08
N GLU A 16 0.50 -8.01 10.92
CA GLU A 16 -0.67 -7.14 10.68
C GLU A 16 -1.73 -7.84 9.79
N GLU A 17 -1.80 -9.18 9.75
CA GLU A 17 -2.74 -9.91 8.86
C GLU A 17 -4.21 -9.47 9.02
N GLY A 18 -4.62 -9.11 10.24
CA GLY A 18 -6.00 -8.73 10.56
C GLY A 18 -6.35 -7.27 10.26
N THR A 19 -5.35 -6.42 10.04
CA THR A 19 -5.47 -4.95 10.09
C THR A 19 -4.94 -4.28 8.83
N ILE A 20 -3.92 -4.85 8.18
CA ILE A 20 -3.27 -4.25 7.01
C ILE A 20 -4.27 -3.94 5.89
N LYS A 21 -5.22 -4.83 5.63
CA LYS A 21 -6.27 -4.62 4.64
C LYS A 21 -7.10 -3.36 4.92
N LEU A 22 -7.51 -3.15 6.18
CA LEU A 22 -8.32 -1.99 6.56
C LEU A 22 -7.54 -0.68 6.36
N ILE A 23 -6.23 -0.70 6.64
CA ILE A 23 -5.35 0.46 6.42
C ILE A 23 -5.24 0.76 4.92
N LEU A 24 -5.01 -0.27 4.09
CA LEU A 24 -4.93 -0.12 2.64
C LEU A 24 -6.25 0.39 2.03
N ASP A 25 -7.39 -0.12 2.49
CA ASP A 25 -8.73 0.35 2.08
C ASP A 25 -8.89 1.86 2.38
N LYS A 26 -8.56 2.27 3.62
CA LYS A 26 -8.62 3.68 4.03
C LYS A 26 -7.71 4.57 3.20
N ILE A 27 -6.49 4.13 2.89
CA ILE A 27 -5.56 4.90 2.04
C ILE A 27 -6.09 4.97 0.60
N HIS A 28 -6.65 3.89 0.08
CA HIS A 28 -7.23 3.85 -1.27
C HIS A 28 -8.36 4.90 -1.43
N ASP A 29 -9.24 5.02 -0.44
CA ASP A 29 -10.42 5.92 -0.49
C ASP A 29 -10.07 7.42 -0.48
N VAL A 30 -8.87 7.81 -0.02
CA VAL A 30 -8.47 9.23 0.09
C VAL A 30 -8.24 9.84 -1.30
N LYS A 31 -9.00 10.84 -1.74
CA LYS A 31 -8.68 11.53 -3.01
C LYS A 31 -7.62 12.61 -2.76
N LEU A 32 -6.49 12.52 -3.47
CA LEU A 32 -5.48 13.57 -3.44
C LEU A 32 -5.88 14.72 -4.39
N ILE A 33 -5.53 15.94 -4.00
CA ILE A 33 -5.70 17.14 -4.82
C ILE A 33 -4.55 17.30 -5.83
N ASP A 34 -4.66 18.26 -6.75
CA ASP A 34 -3.60 18.66 -7.68
C ASP A 34 -3.00 17.54 -8.55
N ASN A 35 -3.82 16.54 -8.90
CA ASN A 35 -3.41 15.38 -9.70
C ASN A 35 -2.18 14.64 -9.11
N ILE A 36 -2.03 14.65 -7.79
CA ILE A 36 -0.96 13.92 -7.10
C ILE A 36 -1.27 12.43 -7.14
N GLU A 37 -0.32 11.64 -7.61
CA GLU A 37 -0.41 10.18 -7.62
C GLU A 37 0.00 9.60 -6.27
N LYS A 38 -0.64 8.50 -5.86
CA LYS A 38 -0.23 7.73 -4.68
C LYS A 38 0.71 6.61 -5.05
N GLU A 39 1.72 6.40 -4.23
CA GLU A 39 2.54 5.19 -4.22
C GLU A 39 2.58 4.65 -2.80
N LEU A 40 2.25 3.38 -2.63
CA LEU A 40 2.34 2.69 -1.34
C LEU A 40 3.57 1.81 -1.36
N ILE A 41 4.41 1.92 -0.34
CA ILE A 41 5.61 1.09 -0.17
C ILE A 41 5.43 0.31 1.14
N ILE A 42 5.08 -0.95 1.02
CA ILE A 42 4.83 -1.85 2.16
C ILE A 42 6.12 -2.61 2.43
N VAL A 43 6.65 -2.46 3.64
CA VAL A 43 7.85 -3.17 4.09
C VAL A 43 7.42 -4.17 5.16
N ASN A 44 7.40 -5.45 4.80
CA ASN A 44 7.16 -6.51 5.76
C ASN A 44 8.42 -6.72 6.61
N ASP A 45 8.32 -6.48 7.91
CA ASP A 45 9.43 -6.58 8.86
C ASP A 45 9.57 -8.00 9.42
N CYS A 46 9.74 -8.99 8.52
CA CYS A 46 9.82 -10.42 8.86
C CYS A 46 8.59 -10.95 9.65
N SER A 47 7.38 -10.58 9.23
CA SER A 47 6.15 -11.16 9.82
C SER A 47 6.16 -12.69 9.73
N THR A 48 5.60 -13.34 10.75
CA THR A 48 5.46 -14.80 10.80
C THR A 48 4.01 -15.26 10.60
N ASP A 49 3.11 -14.33 10.32
CA ASP A 49 1.68 -14.54 10.09
C ASP A 49 1.31 -14.41 8.59
N GLY A 50 0.02 -14.26 8.28
CA GLY A 50 -0.49 -14.12 6.93
C GLY A 50 -0.32 -12.73 6.29
N THR A 51 0.45 -11.80 6.87
CA THR A 51 0.57 -10.40 6.39
C THR A 51 0.89 -10.32 4.89
N ASP A 52 1.91 -11.05 4.42
CA ASP A 52 2.32 -11.04 3.01
C ASP A 52 1.19 -11.51 2.08
N LYS A 53 0.49 -12.57 2.48
CA LYS A 53 -0.64 -13.09 1.70
C LYS A 53 -1.71 -12.03 1.52
N VAL A 54 -2.06 -11.32 2.59
CA VAL A 54 -3.07 -10.25 2.54
C VAL A 54 -2.61 -9.12 1.63
N VAL A 55 -1.33 -8.75 1.68
CA VAL A 55 -0.75 -7.71 0.82
C VAL A 55 -0.77 -8.14 -0.65
N PHE A 56 -0.34 -9.36 -0.99
CA PHE A 56 -0.36 -9.87 -2.36
C PHE A 56 -1.78 -9.99 -2.92
N ASP A 57 -2.72 -10.50 -2.12
CA ASP A 57 -4.14 -10.59 -2.50
C ASP A 57 -4.69 -9.18 -2.81
N TYR A 58 -4.31 -8.17 -2.01
CA TYR A 58 -4.70 -6.78 -2.22
C TYR A 58 -4.13 -6.20 -3.52
N ILE A 59 -2.83 -6.41 -3.79
CA ILE A 59 -2.16 -5.96 -5.03
C ILE A 59 -2.84 -6.56 -6.27
N ASN A 60 -3.17 -7.85 -6.22
CA ASN A 60 -3.83 -8.53 -7.34
C ASN A 60 -5.24 -8.00 -7.63
N LYS A 61 -5.96 -7.58 -6.58
CA LYS A 61 -7.31 -7.01 -6.68
C LYS A 61 -7.32 -5.55 -7.13
N HIS A 62 -6.28 -4.78 -6.78
CA HIS A 62 -6.20 -3.34 -7.00
C HIS A 62 -5.06 -2.95 -7.94
N LYS A 63 -5.12 -3.40 -9.20
CA LYS A 63 -4.08 -3.16 -10.22
C LYS A 63 -3.94 -1.69 -10.61
N GLU A 64 -4.91 -0.86 -10.29
CA GLU A 64 -4.90 0.60 -10.47
C GLU A 64 -3.99 1.32 -9.47
N LEU A 65 -3.65 0.69 -8.34
CA LEU A 65 -2.78 1.27 -7.33
C LEU A 65 -1.32 0.95 -7.59
N ILE A 66 -0.45 1.93 -7.37
CA ILE A 66 1.00 1.73 -7.37
C ILE A 66 1.39 1.23 -5.98
N ILE A 67 1.53 -0.08 -5.83
CA ILE A 67 1.96 -0.72 -4.58
C ILE A 67 3.27 -1.45 -4.82
N LYS A 68 4.26 -1.16 -3.99
CA LYS A 68 5.53 -1.89 -3.90
C LYS A 68 5.55 -2.65 -2.59
N HIS A 69 5.99 -3.89 -2.63
CA HIS A 69 6.11 -4.74 -1.47
C HIS A 69 7.55 -5.26 -1.36
N SER A 70 8.12 -5.15 -0.16
CA SER A 70 9.43 -5.69 0.20
C SER A 70 9.27 -6.54 1.45
N THR A 71 9.88 -7.73 1.43
CA THR A 71 10.11 -8.62 2.57
C THR A 71 11.56 -8.55 3.01
#